data_AF-F0XXR3-F1
#
_entry.id   AF-F0XXR3-F1
#
_cell.length_a   1.000
_cell.length_b   1.000
_cell.length_c   1.000
_cell.angle_alpha   90.00
_cell.angle_beta   90.00
_cell.angle_gamma   90.00
#
_symmetry.space_group_name_H-M   'P 1'
#
loop_
_entity.id
_entity.type
_entity.pdbx_description
1 polymer ?
#
loop_
_entity_poly.entity_id
_entity_poly.type
_entity_poly.pdbx_seq_one_letter_code
_entity_poly.pdbx_strand_id
1 'polypeptide(L)'
;PARFDDAAREATITAARLGGFDAVHLITEPEAAALAYGSRVRGGGATQRVLVFDLGGGTFDASVVLLADANATLASLGGDAKLGGDDFDAALAEHLSDRFYDAHGLPVAAPTARLRLLAEA
;
A
#
# COMPACT_ATOMS: atom_id res chain seq x y z
N PRO A 1 2.82 0.55 -6.03
CA PRO A 1 1.43 0.28 -6.45
C PRO A 1 1.35 -0.49 -7.77
N ALA A 2 0.45 -1.47 -7.82
CA ALA A 2 0.18 -2.26 -9.02
C ALA A 2 -0.42 -1.40 -10.16
N ARG A 3 -1.05 -0.27 -9.82
CA ARG A 3 -1.73 0.64 -10.75
C ARG A 3 -0.89 1.84 -11.20
N PHE A 4 0.43 1.76 -11.10
CA PHE A 4 1.30 2.85 -11.55
C PHE A 4 1.14 3.09 -13.06
N ASP A 5 0.80 4.31 -13.45
CA ASP A 5 0.78 4.71 -14.86
C ASP A 5 2.21 4.93 -15.39
N ASP A 6 2.35 5.02 -16.72
CA ASP A 6 3.65 5.17 -17.37
C ASP A 6 4.38 6.44 -16.90
N ALA A 7 3.65 7.53 -16.68
CA ALA A 7 4.22 8.79 -16.21
C ALA A 7 4.86 8.64 -14.82
N ALA A 8 4.16 7.99 -13.90
CA ALA A 8 4.65 7.74 -12.55
C ALA A 8 5.82 6.74 -12.57
N ARG A 9 5.81 5.74 -13.47
CA ARG A 9 6.93 4.79 -13.63
C ARG A 9 8.20 5.51 -14.07
N GLU A 10 8.10 6.38 -15.07
CA GLU A 10 9.22 7.19 -15.55
C GLU A 10 9.73 8.16 -14.48
N ALA A 11 8.83 8.77 -13.71
CA ALA A 11 9.20 9.62 -12.58
C ALA A 11 10.00 8.83 -11.52
N THR A 12 9.60 7.59 -11.23
CA THR A 12 10.30 6.72 -10.27
C THR A 12 11.69 6.31 -10.78
N ILE A 13 11.82 5.94 -12.06
CA ILE A 13 13.12 5.62 -12.67
C ILE A 13 14.05 6.84 -12.63
N THR A 14 13.51 8.02 -12.96
CA THR A 14 14.26 9.28 -12.94
C THR A 14 14.75 9.60 -11.52
N ALA A 15 13.88 9.45 -10.52
CA ALA A 15 14.27 9.63 -9.12
C ALA A 15 15.39 8.66 -8.71
N ALA A 16 15.33 7.40 -9.14
CA ALA A 16 16.39 6.43 -8.85
C ALA A 16 17.74 6.81 -9.52
N ARG A 17 17.72 7.28 -10.76
CA ARG A 17 18.92 7.78 -11.44
C ARG A 17 19.53 8.98 -10.73
N LEU A 18 18.70 9.92 -10.28
CA LEU A 18 19.15 11.07 -9.49
C LEU A 18 19.75 10.65 -8.14
N GLY A 19 19.29 9.53 -7.58
CA GLY A 19 19.86 8.89 -6.40
C GLY A 19 21.17 8.12 -6.65
N GLY A 20 21.68 8.07 -7.87
CA GLY A 20 22.93 7.39 -8.23
C GLY A 20 22.78 5.92 -8.64
N PHE A 21 21.56 5.47 -8.97
CA PHE A 21 21.33 4.12 -9.49
C PHE A 21 21.33 4.11 -11.04
N ASP A 22 22.36 3.52 -11.64
CA ASP A 22 22.56 3.51 -13.10
C ASP A 22 21.62 2.55 -13.84
N ALA A 23 21.22 1.45 -13.20
CA ALA A 23 20.34 0.44 -13.77
C ALA A 23 19.31 -0.01 -12.72
N VAL A 24 18.03 0.29 -12.98
CA VAL A 24 16.92 -0.12 -12.13
C VAL A 24 15.90 -0.91 -12.91
N HIS A 25 15.40 -1.98 -12.29
CA HIS A 25 14.28 -2.75 -12.80
C HIS A 25 13.09 -2.51 -11.89
N LEU A 26 12.03 -1.89 -12.42
CA LEU A 26 10.78 -1.68 -11.69
C LEU A 26 9.92 -2.94 -11.74
N ILE A 27 9.71 -3.54 -10.58
CA ILE A 27 8.72 -4.59 -10.34
C ILE A 27 7.50 -3.98 -9.64
N THR A 28 6.32 -4.56 -9.86
CA THR A 28 5.12 -4.14 -9.11
C THR A 28 5.15 -4.70 -7.68
N GLU A 29 4.44 -4.05 -6.76
CA GLU A 29 4.28 -4.54 -5.37
C GLU A 29 3.76 -5.99 -5.29
N PRO A 30 2.69 -6.40 -6.00
CA PRO A 30 2.22 -7.78 -5.91
C PRO A 30 3.23 -8.80 -6.47
N GLU A 31 3.98 -8.44 -7.51
CA GLU A 31 5.06 -9.30 -8.01
C GLU A 31 6.19 -9.42 -6.99
N ALA A 32 6.61 -8.30 -6.39
CA ALA A 32 7.64 -8.28 -5.36
C ALA A 32 7.23 -9.14 -4.13
N ALA A 33 5.98 -8.98 -3.68
CA ALA A 33 5.42 -9.76 -2.57
C ALA A 33 5.37 -11.26 -2.89
N ALA A 34 4.93 -11.62 -4.10
CA ALA A 34 4.87 -13.01 -4.54
C ALA A 34 6.26 -13.64 -4.67
N LEU A 35 7.25 -12.92 -5.20
CA LEU A 35 8.64 -13.37 -5.28
C LEU A 35 9.24 -13.57 -3.87
N ALA A 36 8.99 -12.64 -2.96
CA ALA A 36 9.43 -12.74 -1.57
C ALA A 36 8.80 -13.96 -0.88
N TYR A 37 7.50 -14.19 -1.08
CA TYR A 37 6.80 -15.39 -0.61
C TYR A 37 7.43 -16.67 -1.19
N GLY A 38 7.61 -16.74 -2.51
CA GLY A 38 8.22 -17.89 -3.20
C GLY A 38 9.60 -18.25 -2.69
N SER A 39 10.45 -17.25 -2.44
CA SER A 39 11.81 -17.46 -1.92
C SER A 39 11.86 -18.16 -0.55
N ARG A 40 10.77 -18.06 0.24
CA ARG A 40 10.68 -18.64 1.58
C ARG A 40 10.04 -20.02 1.60
N VAL A 41 9.21 -20.33 0.60
CA VAL A 41 8.54 -21.64 0.48
C VAL A 41 9.54 -22.64 -0.11
N ARG A 42 10.11 -23.49 0.74
CA ARG A 42 11.02 -24.57 0.29
C ARG A 42 10.23 -25.65 -0.45
N GLY A 43 10.57 -25.92 -1.71
CA GLY A 43 10.24 -27.18 -2.40
C GLY A 43 9.23 -27.14 -3.56
N GLY A 44 9.01 -26.02 -4.24
CA GLY A 44 7.99 -25.93 -5.30
C GLY A 44 8.52 -25.60 -6.69
N GLY A 45 8.89 -26.62 -7.49
CA GLY A 45 9.06 -26.48 -8.94
C GLY A 45 7.72 -26.46 -9.71
N ALA A 46 6.60 -26.26 -9.01
CA ALA A 46 5.26 -26.25 -9.57
C ALA A 46 4.71 -24.83 -9.55
N THR A 47 4.09 -24.42 -10.66
CA THR A 47 3.39 -23.12 -10.75
C THR A 47 2.30 -23.00 -9.69
N GLN A 48 2.31 -21.90 -8.96
CA GLN A 48 1.33 -21.57 -7.93
C GLN A 48 0.50 -20.35 -8.34
N ARG A 49 -0.77 -20.31 -7.95
CA ARG A 49 -1.59 -19.10 -7.95
C ARG A 49 -1.62 -18.54 -6.55
N VAL A 50 -1.14 -17.32 -6.38
CA VAL A 50 -1.06 -16.63 -5.10
C VAL A 50 -1.95 -15.40 -5.14
N LEU A 51 -2.78 -15.21 -4.12
CA LEU A 51 -3.48 -13.94 -3.90
C LEU A 51 -2.58 -13.06 -3.03
N VAL A 52 -2.20 -11.90 -3.53
CA VAL A 52 -1.57 -10.83 -2.75
C VAL A 52 -2.67 -9.86 -2.33
N PHE A 53 -2.80 -9.67 -1.02
CA PHE A 53 -3.68 -8.69 -0.40
C PHE A 53 -2.80 -7.60 0.22
N ASP A 54 -2.87 -6.39 -0.32
CA ASP A 54 -2.09 -5.24 0.12
C ASP A 54 -3.03 -4.09 0.49
N LEU A 55 -3.13 -3.80 1.78
CA LEU A 55 -3.88 -2.66 2.31
C LEU A 55 -2.88 -1.67 2.91
N GLY A 56 -2.48 -0.71 2.09
CA GLY A 56 -1.51 0.32 2.44
C GLY A 56 -2.15 1.54 3.08
N GLY A 57 -1.40 2.65 3.11
CA GLY A 57 -1.85 3.93 3.69
C GLY A 57 -2.95 4.61 2.89
N GLY A 58 -2.87 4.63 1.55
CA GLY A 58 -3.87 5.30 0.70
C GLY A 58 -4.55 4.40 -0.33
N THR A 59 -4.10 3.16 -0.47
CA THR A 59 -4.57 2.25 -1.51
C THR A 59 -4.74 0.83 -1.00
N PHE A 60 -5.74 0.16 -1.53
CA PHE A 60 -6.01 -1.25 -1.34
C PHE A 60 -5.86 -1.95 -2.69
N ASP A 61 -4.89 -2.85 -2.82
CA ASP A 61 -4.69 -3.67 -4.01
C ASP A 61 -4.88 -5.16 -3.67
N ALA A 62 -5.66 -5.85 -4.50
CA ALA A 62 -5.84 -7.30 -4.41
C ALA A 62 -5.48 -7.92 -5.76
N SER A 63 -4.43 -8.72 -5.80
CA SER A 63 -3.84 -9.22 -7.05
C SER A 63 -3.67 -10.72 -7.04
N VAL A 64 -4.04 -11.39 -8.12
CA VAL A 64 -3.65 -12.80 -8.33
C VAL A 64 -2.36 -12.83 -9.13
N VAL A 65 -1.34 -13.47 -8.58
CA VAL A 65 -0.02 -13.62 -9.19
C VAL A 65 0.26 -15.09 -9.46
N LEU A 66 0.71 -15.38 -10.67
CA LEU A 66 1.26 -16.68 -11.04
C LEU A 66 2.72 -16.70 -10.67
N LEU A 67 3.09 -17.60 -9.77
CA LEU A 67 4.44 -17.78 -9.29
C LEU A 67 4.99 -19.09 -9.84
N ALA A 68 6.11 -19.03 -10.55
CA ALA A 68 6.80 -20.20 -11.11
C ALA A 68 8.31 -20.00 -11.02
N ASP A 69 9.00 -20.90 -10.30
CA ASP A 69 10.43 -20.81 -10.02
C ASP A 69 10.83 -19.42 -9.47
N ALA A 70 11.57 -18.63 -10.25
CA ALA A 70 12.02 -17.28 -9.90
C ALA A 70 11.23 -16.17 -10.61
N ASN A 71 10.11 -16.51 -11.24
CA ASN A 71 9.26 -15.56 -11.96
C ASN A 71 7.91 -15.38 -11.26
N ALA A 72 7.47 -14.13 -11.20
CA ALA A 72 6.12 -13.75 -10.81
C ALA A 72 5.48 -12.99 -11.97
N THR A 73 4.24 -13.35 -12.30
CA THR A 73 3.48 -12.68 -13.37
C THR A 73 2.09 -12.35 -12.86
N LEU A 74 1.72 -11.08 -12.96
CA LEU A 74 0.38 -10.61 -12.61
C LEU A 74 -0.67 -11.24 -13.53
N ALA A 75 -1.65 -11.95 -12.95
CA ALA A 75 -2.75 -12.56 -13.69
C ALA A 75 -4.03 -11.72 -13.64
N SER A 76 -4.30 -11.09 -12.49
CA SER A 76 -5.40 -10.15 -12.35
C SER A 76 -5.12 -9.14 -11.25
N LEU A 77 -5.73 -7.97 -11.40
CA LEU A 77 -5.63 -6.85 -10.47
C LEU A 77 -7.03 -6.37 -10.10
N GLY A 78 -7.26 -6.14 -8.82
CA GLY A 78 -8.46 -5.57 -8.24
C GLY A 78 -8.10 -4.65 -7.06
N GLY A 79 -9.11 -4.25 -6.29
CA GLY A 79 -8.96 -3.33 -5.16
C GLY A 79 -9.45 -1.90 -5.44
N ASP A 80 -9.10 -0.96 -4.57
CA ASP A 80 -9.56 0.42 -4.54
C ASP A 80 -8.38 1.39 -4.33
N ALA A 81 -8.25 2.37 -5.23
CA ALA A 81 -7.17 3.36 -5.21
C ALA A 81 -7.38 4.50 -4.20
N LYS A 82 -8.50 4.50 -3.48
CA LYS A 82 -8.85 5.52 -2.46
C LYS A 82 -9.34 4.87 -1.17
N LEU A 83 -8.73 3.75 -0.80
CA LEU A 83 -9.00 3.05 0.43
C LEU A 83 -7.68 2.64 1.07
N GLY A 84 -7.39 3.13 2.26
CA GLY A 84 -6.19 2.74 3.01
C GLY A 84 -6.22 3.27 4.43
N GLY A 85 -5.11 3.10 5.15
CA GLY A 85 -4.88 3.63 6.51
C GLY A 85 -5.38 5.05 6.75
N ASP A 86 -5.23 5.95 5.77
CA ASP A 86 -5.68 7.35 5.84
C ASP A 86 -7.19 7.46 6.10
N ASP A 87 -8.00 6.55 5.56
CA ASP A 87 -9.45 6.51 5.81
C ASP A 87 -9.77 6.05 7.23
N PHE A 88 -8.98 5.10 7.76
CA PHE A 88 -9.12 4.64 9.15
C PHE A 88 -8.72 5.74 10.12
N ASP A 89 -7.62 6.44 9.85
CA ASP A 89 -7.14 7.58 10.63
C ASP A 89 -8.18 8.71 10.62
N ALA A 90 -8.78 9.01 9.46
CA ALA A 90 -9.84 10.00 9.36
C ALA A 90 -11.08 9.62 10.18
N ALA A 91 -11.54 8.37 10.06
CA ALA A 91 -12.70 7.87 10.82
C ALA A 91 -12.45 7.87 12.34
N LEU A 92 -11.24 7.49 12.76
CA LEU A 92 -10.86 7.53 14.17
C LEU A 92 -10.77 8.97 14.69
N ALA A 93 -10.19 9.88 13.92
CA ALA A 93 -10.09 11.29 14.30
C ALA A 93 -11.47 11.95 14.41
N GLU A 94 -12.41 11.62 13.53
CA GLU A 94 -13.81 12.05 13.63
C GLU A 94 -14.45 11.50 14.91
N HIS A 95 -14.36 10.19 15.15
CA HIS A 95 -14.91 9.59 16.36
C HIS A 95 -14.37 10.23 17.65
N LEU A 96 -13.06 10.44 17.74
CA LEU A 96 -12.42 11.08 18.90
C LEU A 96 -12.83 12.56 19.05
N SER A 97 -13.04 13.26 17.93
CA SER A 97 -13.49 14.66 17.96
C SER A 97 -14.91 14.77 18.52
N ASP A 98 -15.81 13.87 18.12
CA ASP A 98 -17.18 13.81 18.65
C ASP A 98 -17.18 13.51 20.15
N ARG A 99 -16.38 12.54 20.58
CA ARG A 99 -16.23 12.20 22.00
C ARG A 99 -15.71 13.37 22.83
N PHE A 100 -14.76 14.13 22.29
CA PHE A 100 -14.25 15.33 22.95
C PHE A 100 -15.31 16.43 23.05
N TYR A 101 -16.09 16.63 21.98
CA TYR A 101 -17.20 17.58 21.99
C TYR A 101 -18.26 17.19 23.03
N ASP A 102 -18.64 15.92 23.11
CA ASP A 102 -19.61 15.45 24.11
C ASP A 102 -19.12 15.65 25.55
N ALA A 103 -17.81 15.49 25.79
CA ALA A 103 -17.22 15.62 27.12
C ALA A 103 -16.99 17.08 27.54
N HIS A 104 -16.70 17.98 26.59
CA HIS A 104 -16.19 19.32 26.90
C HIS A 104 -16.99 20.47 26.25
N GLY A 105 -17.91 20.17 25.34
CA GLY A 105 -18.71 21.16 24.59
C GLY A 105 -17.89 21.99 23.60
N LEU A 106 -16.66 21.58 23.29
CA LEU A 106 -15.72 22.33 22.45
C LEU A 106 -15.39 21.53 21.19
N PRO A 107 -15.54 22.09 19.97
CA PRO A 107 -15.24 21.38 18.73
C PRO A 107 -13.73 21.34 18.45
N VAL A 108 -13.26 20.23 17.88
CA VAL A 108 -11.86 20.08 17.43
C VAL A 108 -11.78 20.38 15.92
N ALA A 109 -11.63 21.66 15.60
CA ALA A 109 -11.69 22.13 14.20
C ALA A 109 -10.34 22.13 13.47
N ALA A 110 -9.21 22.29 14.18
CA ALA A 110 -7.91 22.46 13.55
C ALA A 110 -7.33 21.10 13.08
N PRO A 111 -6.84 20.99 11.82
CA PRO A 111 -6.22 19.75 11.32
C PRO A 111 -5.07 19.25 12.22
N THR A 112 -4.25 20.16 12.73
CA THR A 112 -3.16 19.84 13.66
C THR A 112 -3.64 19.33 15.01
N ALA A 113 -4.82 19.77 15.48
CA ALA A 113 -5.41 19.25 16.71
C ALA A 113 -5.98 17.84 16.50
N ARG A 114 -6.57 17.55 15.34
CA ARG A 114 -7.06 16.20 14.99
C ARG A 114 -5.91 15.19 14.86
N LEU A 115 -4.79 15.58 14.27
CA LEU A 115 -3.59 14.73 14.21
C LEU A 115 -3.00 14.43 15.60
N ARG A 116 -3.08 15.39 16.54
CA ARG A 116 -2.64 15.16 17.93
C ARG A 116 -3.53 14.17 18.68
N LEU A 117 -4.84 14.23 18.46
CA LEU A 117 -5.77 13.25 19.04
C LEU A 117 -5.44 11.81 18.59
N LEU A 118 -5.06 11.63 17.33
CA LEU A 118 -4.62 10.32 16.83
C LEU A 118 -3.30 9.85 17.46
N ALA A 119 -2.37 10.77 17.73
CA ALA A 119 -1.05 10.43 18.29
C ALA A 119 -1.08 10.15 19.80
N GLU A 120 -2.09 10.62 20.51
CA GLU A 120 -2.24 10.48 21.97
C GLU A 120 -3.26 9.39 22.40
N ALA A 121 -3.93 8.75 21.43
CA ALA A 121 -4.85 7.63 21.65
C ALA A 121 -4.12 6.28 21.78
#